data_AF-A0A944J234-F1
#
_entry.id   AF-A0A944J234-F1
#
_cell.length_a   1.000
_cell.length_b   1.000
_cell.length_c   1.000
_cell.angle_alpha   90.00
_cell.angle_beta   90.00
_cell.angle_gamma   90.00
#
_symmetry.space_group_name_H-M   'P 1'
#
loop_
_entity.id
_entity.type
_entity.pdbx_description
1 polymer ?
#
loop_
_entity_poly.entity_id
_entity_poly.type
_entity_poly.pdbx_seq_one_letter_code
_entity_poly.pdbx_strand_id
1 'polypeptide(L)'
;MTEARQYDVVIIGTGAGGGTLAHRLASTGKRILLLERGDYLPRERDNWDSTAVFVKGKYRAPEFWYDKHGNQLPPEVNYYVGGNTKFYGAALFRMCPEDFAELRHHDGVSPAWPLNYDDLEPYYTQAEHLYLVHGRHGEDPTEGPASAQYAYPSVQHEPHIQQLSDDLEKRGLYPFHPFHLPVGVNLVLSISPSTRSKGMPIGATAHQAGTVRFGHDPQSSALDVNCKAHDLDNLYLVDTSFFPSIGAVNPSLTAIANALRVGDHLAERLR
;
A
#
# COMPACT_ATOMS: atom_id res chain seq x y z
N MET A 1 37.13 -14.30 16.73
CA MET A 1 35.75 -14.08 17.22
C MET A 1 35.21 -12.89 16.45
N THR A 2 34.22 -13.09 15.59
CA THR A 2 33.53 -11.97 14.92
C THR A 2 32.79 -11.17 15.98
N GLU A 3 33.13 -9.90 16.16
CA GLU A 3 32.34 -8.99 17.01
C GLU A 3 30.87 -9.05 16.57
N ALA A 4 29.97 -9.19 17.55
CA ALA A 4 28.54 -9.15 17.28
C ALA A 4 28.20 -7.77 16.69
N ARG A 5 27.75 -7.74 15.43
CA ARG A 5 27.29 -6.50 14.81
C ARG A 5 26.07 -5.99 15.58
N GLN A 6 26.19 -4.82 16.17
CA GLN A 6 25.08 -4.13 16.81
C GLN A 6 24.33 -3.28 15.77
N TYR A 7 23.01 -3.28 15.87
CA TYR A 7 22.10 -2.47 15.05
C TYR A 7 21.18 -1.69 15.96
N ASP A 8 20.83 -0.47 15.56
CA ASP A 8 19.91 0.39 16.31
C ASP A 8 18.45 0.05 15.96
N VAL A 9 18.21 -0.40 14.72
CA VAL A 9 16.89 -0.79 14.21
C VAL A 9 17.02 -2.06 13.37
N VAL A 10 16.07 -2.99 13.54
CA VAL A 10 15.90 -4.15 12.67
C VAL A 10 14.53 -4.06 12.00
N ILE A 11 14.49 -4.07 10.68
CA ILE A 11 13.27 -4.05 9.88
C ILE A 11 13.12 -5.43 9.24
N ILE A 12 12.00 -6.10 9.51
CA ILE A 12 11.68 -7.42 9.00
C ILE A 12 10.63 -7.28 7.91
N GLY A 13 11.00 -7.63 6.69
CA GLY A 13 10.22 -7.43 5.47
C GLY A 13 10.53 -6.09 4.80
N THR A 14 10.75 -6.14 3.48
CA THR A 14 11.10 -4.96 2.66
C THR A 14 9.99 -4.57 1.68
N GLY A 15 8.75 -4.95 2.00
CA GLY A 15 7.55 -4.55 1.25
C GLY A 15 7.24 -3.05 1.37
N ALA A 16 6.01 -2.67 0.99
CA ALA A 16 5.58 -1.26 0.96
C ALA A 16 5.86 -0.53 2.29
N GLY A 17 5.50 -1.14 3.43
CA GLY A 17 5.75 -0.57 4.75
C GLY A 17 7.23 -0.55 5.14
N GLY A 18 7.87 -1.72 5.20
CA GLY A 18 9.25 -1.84 5.68
C GLY A 18 10.29 -1.13 4.80
N GLY A 19 10.14 -1.17 3.48
CA GLY A 19 10.99 -0.42 2.55
C GLY A 19 10.85 1.10 2.71
N THR A 20 9.62 1.59 2.88
CA THR A 20 9.35 3.01 3.14
C THR A 20 9.90 3.44 4.49
N LEU A 21 9.72 2.62 5.53
CA LEU A 21 10.26 2.90 6.86
C LEU A 21 11.79 2.98 6.81
N ALA A 22 12.44 2.04 6.10
CA ALA A 22 13.89 2.08 5.89
C ALA A 22 14.32 3.37 5.16
N HIS A 23 13.60 3.79 4.12
CA HIS A 23 13.85 5.05 3.42
C HIS A 23 13.75 6.25 4.38
N ARG A 24 12.68 6.30 5.20
CA ARG A 24 12.46 7.40 6.14
C ARG A 24 13.54 7.49 7.21
N LEU A 25 13.98 6.35 7.74
CA LEU A 25 15.00 6.28 8.78
C LEU A 25 16.43 6.39 8.24
N ALA A 26 16.66 6.27 6.93
CA ALA A 26 18.00 6.24 6.34
C ALA A 26 18.84 7.49 6.66
N SER A 27 18.21 8.67 6.77
CA SER A 27 18.88 9.94 7.06
C SER A 27 19.24 10.14 8.54
N THR A 28 18.81 9.25 9.43
CA THR A 28 19.04 9.37 10.89
C THR A 28 20.47 9.03 11.32
N GLY A 29 21.28 8.44 10.42
CA GLY A 29 22.62 7.95 10.74
C GLY A 29 22.66 6.66 11.57
N LYS A 30 21.50 6.07 11.86
CA LYS A 30 21.37 4.81 12.61
C LYS A 30 21.79 3.60 11.77
N ARG A 31 22.30 2.57 12.43
CA ARG A 31 22.62 1.27 11.83
C ARG A 31 21.34 0.45 11.72
N ILE A 32 20.82 0.34 10.51
CA ILE A 32 19.56 -0.36 10.21
C ILE A 32 19.87 -1.70 9.54
N LEU A 33 19.39 -2.79 10.14
CA LEU A 33 19.41 -4.12 9.52
C LEU A 33 18.08 -4.38 8.82
N LEU A 34 18.12 -4.71 7.53
CA LEU A 34 16.95 -5.17 6.77
C LEU A 34 17.02 -6.69 6.65
N LEU A 35 15.93 -7.36 7.00
CA LEU A 35 15.76 -8.81 6.82
C LEU A 35 14.62 -9.04 5.82
N GLU A 36 14.90 -9.71 4.72
CA GLU A 36 13.91 -10.09 3.71
C GLU A 36 13.92 -11.62 3.57
N ARG A 37 12.73 -12.22 3.44
CA ARG A 37 12.59 -13.68 3.28
C ARG A 37 13.06 -14.11 1.89
N GLY A 38 12.84 -13.26 0.90
CA GLY A 38 13.25 -13.46 -0.49
C GLY A 38 14.61 -12.88 -0.85
N ASP A 39 14.96 -13.03 -2.13
CA ASP A 39 16.15 -12.43 -2.74
C ASP A 39 15.78 -11.20 -3.59
N TYR A 40 16.74 -10.56 -4.23
CA TYR A 40 16.47 -9.58 -5.27
C TYR A 40 15.83 -10.26 -6.49
N LEU A 41 14.75 -9.67 -7.00
CA LEU A 41 14.08 -10.17 -8.20
C LEU A 41 15.04 -10.11 -9.41
N PRO A 42 15.29 -11.23 -10.11
CA PRO A 42 16.07 -11.22 -11.34
C PRO A 42 15.41 -10.36 -12.41
N ARG A 43 16.20 -9.50 -13.06
CA ARG A 43 15.73 -8.67 -14.17
C ARG A 43 15.69 -9.50 -15.44
N GLU A 44 14.49 -9.74 -15.96
CA GLU A 44 14.26 -10.54 -17.17
C GLU A 44 12.98 -10.10 -17.90
N ARG A 45 12.83 -10.48 -19.17
CA ARG A 45 11.69 -10.05 -20.00
C ARG A 45 10.34 -10.42 -19.40
N ASP A 46 10.26 -11.57 -18.75
CA ASP A 46 9.04 -12.07 -18.13
C ASP A 46 8.51 -11.16 -17.01
N ASN A 47 9.32 -10.26 -16.45
CA ASN A 47 8.84 -9.27 -15.47
C ASN A 47 7.77 -8.33 -16.07
N TRP A 48 7.73 -8.17 -17.40
CA TRP A 48 6.78 -7.32 -18.13
C TRP A 48 5.71 -8.11 -18.89
N ASP A 49 5.69 -9.45 -18.79
CA ASP A 49 4.68 -10.28 -19.44
C ASP A 49 3.56 -10.61 -18.45
N SER A 50 2.37 -10.05 -18.66
CA SER A 50 1.22 -10.25 -17.76
C SER A 50 0.79 -11.73 -17.66
N THR A 51 1.03 -12.53 -18.69
CA THR A 51 0.74 -13.97 -18.67
C THR A 51 1.76 -14.70 -17.81
N ALA A 52 3.05 -14.38 -17.90
CA ALA A 52 4.08 -14.95 -17.05
C ALA A 52 3.87 -14.59 -15.57
N VAL A 53 3.59 -13.31 -15.29
CA VAL A 53 3.41 -12.80 -13.93
C VAL A 53 2.11 -13.32 -13.31
N PHE A 54 0.96 -13.03 -13.92
CA PHE A 54 -0.34 -13.20 -13.26
C PHE A 54 -1.04 -14.52 -13.62
N VAL A 55 -0.88 -15.02 -14.84
CA VAL A 55 -1.57 -16.25 -15.27
C VAL A 55 -0.76 -17.49 -14.88
N LYS A 56 0.55 -17.48 -15.14
CA LYS A 56 1.46 -18.59 -14.79
C LYS A 56 1.99 -18.49 -13.37
N GLY A 57 1.84 -17.34 -12.71
CA GLY A 57 2.29 -17.13 -11.34
C GLY A 57 3.81 -17.32 -11.17
N LYS A 58 4.63 -17.02 -12.19
CA LYS A 58 6.06 -17.36 -12.24
C LYS A 58 6.84 -16.92 -11.00
N TYR A 59 6.46 -15.78 -10.42
CA TYR A 59 7.15 -15.15 -9.29
C TYR A 59 6.40 -15.30 -7.96
N ARG A 60 5.30 -16.05 -7.94
CA ARG A 60 4.50 -16.23 -6.74
C ARG A 60 5.26 -17.10 -5.74
N ALA A 61 5.24 -16.73 -4.48
CA ALA A 61 5.86 -17.54 -3.44
C ALA A 61 5.16 -18.90 -3.36
N PRO A 62 5.89 -20.02 -3.18
CA PRO A 62 5.31 -21.33 -2.99
C PRO A 62 4.80 -21.49 -1.54
N GLU A 63 3.94 -20.58 -1.09
CA GLU A 63 3.31 -20.60 0.23
C GLU A 63 1.82 -20.89 0.11
N PHE A 64 1.31 -21.67 1.07
CA PHE A 64 -0.11 -21.97 1.22
C PHE A 64 -0.50 -21.74 2.67
N TRP A 65 -1.58 -21.00 2.86
CA TRP A 65 -2.28 -20.89 4.13
C TRP A 65 -3.37 -21.94 4.20
N TYR A 66 -3.88 -22.18 5.40
CA TYR A 66 -4.91 -23.20 5.64
C TYR A 66 -6.14 -22.54 6.23
N ASP A 67 -7.31 -22.86 5.66
CA ASP A 67 -8.58 -22.47 6.26
C ASP A 67 -8.89 -23.31 7.51
N LYS A 68 -10.02 -23.00 8.19
CA LYS A 68 -10.47 -23.74 9.38
C LYS A 68 -10.81 -25.21 9.13
N HIS A 69 -10.92 -25.62 7.87
CA HIS A 69 -11.20 -26.99 7.44
C HIS A 69 -9.94 -27.72 6.96
N GLY A 70 -8.78 -27.05 6.99
CA GLY A 70 -7.51 -27.60 6.51
C GLY A 70 -7.33 -27.53 4.99
N ASN A 71 -8.19 -26.81 4.26
CA ASN A 71 -8.00 -26.61 2.82
C ASN A 71 -6.92 -25.57 2.57
N GLN A 72 -6.10 -25.80 1.55
CA GLN A 72 -5.05 -24.87 1.14
C GLN A 72 -5.63 -23.66 0.40
N LEU A 73 -5.08 -22.50 0.73
CA LEU A 73 -5.37 -21.18 0.20
C LEU A 73 -4.02 -20.55 -0.21
N PRO A 74 -3.79 -20.21 -1.49
CA PRO A 74 -2.58 -19.52 -1.86
C PRO A 74 -2.73 -18.02 -1.53
N PRO A 75 -1.92 -17.43 -0.64
CA PRO A 75 -2.11 -16.04 -0.17
C PRO A 75 -1.62 -14.98 -1.17
N GLU A 76 -1.33 -15.35 -2.42
CA GLU A 76 -0.94 -14.40 -3.47
C GLU A 76 0.30 -13.53 -3.13
N VAL A 77 1.21 -14.01 -2.28
CA VAL A 77 2.40 -13.25 -1.85
C VAL A 77 3.64 -13.49 -2.71
N ASN A 78 4.53 -12.52 -2.75
CA ASN A 78 5.85 -12.60 -3.39
C ASN A 78 6.96 -12.35 -2.35
N TYR A 79 8.00 -13.19 -2.35
CA TYR A 79 9.19 -12.99 -1.53
C TYR A 79 10.32 -12.44 -2.40
N TYR A 80 10.44 -11.12 -2.41
CA TYR A 80 11.57 -10.43 -3.01
C TYR A 80 11.86 -9.16 -2.22
N VAL A 81 13.05 -8.59 -2.40
CA VAL A 81 13.30 -7.21 -1.94
C VAL A 81 12.30 -6.27 -2.60
N GLY A 82 11.34 -5.73 -1.84
CA GLY A 82 10.17 -4.97 -2.33
C GLY A 82 8.81 -5.66 -2.13
N GLY A 83 8.78 -6.95 -1.80
CA GLY A 83 7.57 -7.74 -1.57
C GLY A 83 6.59 -7.68 -2.76
N ASN A 84 5.29 -7.63 -2.45
CA ASN A 84 4.21 -7.57 -3.45
C ASN A 84 4.26 -6.32 -4.35
N THR A 85 4.98 -5.25 -3.95
CA THR A 85 5.14 -4.05 -4.79
C THR A 85 5.99 -4.31 -6.04
N LYS A 86 6.61 -5.50 -6.18
CA LYS A 86 7.22 -5.94 -7.44
C LYS A 86 6.23 -6.35 -8.50
N PHE A 87 5.03 -6.80 -8.11
CA PHE A 87 4.02 -7.35 -9.02
C PHE A 87 2.63 -6.84 -8.62
N TYR A 88 2.45 -5.53 -8.76
CA TYR A 88 1.21 -4.82 -8.45
C TYR A 88 0.78 -3.92 -9.60
N GLY A 89 -0.48 -3.48 -9.59
CA GLY A 89 -1.01 -2.56 -10.60
C GLY A 89 -0.60 -1.10 -10.41
N ALA A 90 0.09 -0.78 -9.32
CA ALA A 90 0.52 0.58 -8.94
C ALA A 90 -0.61 1.63 -8.83
N ALA A 91 -1.86 1.19 -8.72
CA ALA A 91 -2.98 2.05 -8.33
C ALA A 91 -2.81 2.44 -6.86
N LEU A 92 -2.63 3.73 -6.60
CA LEU A 92 -2.25 4.27 -5.30
C LEU A 92 -3.25 5.34 -4.89
N PHE A 93 -4.42 4.89 -4.43
CA PHE A 93 -5.49 5.74 -3.94
C PHE A 93 -5.28 6.15 -2.48
N ARG A 94 -5.71 7.37 -2.14
CA ARG A 94 -6.02 7.71 -0.74
C ARG A 94 -7.32 7.04 -0.34
N MET A 95 -7.42 6.55 0.89
CA MET A 95 -8.73 6.24 1.49
C MET A 95 -9.53 7.54 1.64
N CYS A 96 -10.85 7.49 1.49
CA CYS A 96 -11.67 8.68 1.68
C CYS A 96 -11.79 9.01 3.19
N PRO A 97 -12.14 10.26 3.56
CA PRO A 97 -12.33 10.62 4.97
C PRO A 97 -13.34 9.73 5.70
N GLU A 98 -14.38 9.28 5.02
CA GLU A 98 -15.42 8.41 5.56
C GLU A 98 -14.88 7.03 5.95
N ASP A 99 -13.86 6.51 5.25
CA ASP A 99 -13.25 5.21 5.57
C ASP A 99 -12.60 5.19 6.98
N PHE A 100 -12.29 6.36 7.55
CA PHE A 100 -11.75 6.51 8.91
C PHE A 100 -12.84 6.56 9.98
N ALA A 101 -14.10 6.79 9.59
CA ALA A 101 -15.24 6.86 10.49
C ALA A 101 -15.91 5.48 10.68
N GLU A 102 -16.86 5.41 11.62
CA GLU A 102 -17.75 4.25 11.68
C GLU A 102 -18.65 4.24 10.45
N LEU A 103 -18.58 3.18 9.65
CA LEU A 103 -19.44 2.99 8.48
C LEU A 103 -20.33 1.77 8.66
N ARG A 104 -21.61 1.95 8.36
CA ARG A 104 -22.60 0.87 8.37
C ARG A 104 -22.78 0.33 6.96
N HIS A 105 -22.35 -0.90 6.75
CA HIS A 105 -22.60 -1.66 5.54
C HIS A 105 -23.80 -2.60 5.76
N HIS A 106 -24.28 -3.21 4.67
CA HIS A 106 -25.37 -4.18 4.74
C HIS A 106 -25.06 -5.35 5.69
N ASP A 107 -23.82 -5.85 5.68
CA ASP A 107 -23.40 -7.05 6.41
C ASP A 107 -22.69 -6.78 7.73
N GLY A 108 -22.56 -5.51 8.15
CA GLY A 108 -21.90 -5.17 9.41
C GLY A 108 -21.43 -3.73 9.51
N VAL A 109 -20.69 -3.47 10.58
CA VAL A 109 -20.12 -2.17 10.89
C VAL A 109 -18.61 -2.23 10.67
N SER A 110 -18.10 -1.35 9.83
CA SER A 110 -16.68 -0.99 9.79
C SER A 110 -16.43 -0.04 10.97
N PRO A 111 -15.66 -0.44 12.00
CA PRO A 111 -15.40 0.43 13.13
C PRO A 111 -14.59 1.66 12.72
N ALA A 112 -14.80 2.77 13.43
CA ALA A 112 -13.96 3.95 13.28
C ALA A 112 -12.49 3.61 13.57
N TRP A 113 -11.59 4.22 12.80
CA TRP A 113 -10.17 4.16 13.09
C TRP A 113 -9.85 5.03 14.31
N PRO A 114 -8.82 4.68 15.10
CA PRO A 114 -8.31 5.54 16.19
C PRO A 114 -7.52 6.76 15.67
N LEU A 115 -7.41 6.91 14.34
CA LEU A 115 -6.88 8.06 13.63
C LEU A 115 -7.93 8.55 12.62
N ASN A 116 -7.88 9.82 12.27
CA ASN A 116 -8.70 10.41 11.21
C ASN A 116 -7.87 10.61 9.93
N TYR A 117 -8.53 11.07 8.86
CA TYR A 117 -7.88 11.36 7.59
C TYR A 117 -6.78 12.42 7.71
N ASP A 118 -7.00 13.48 8.48
CA ASP A 118 -6.05 14.60 8.64
C ASP A 118 -4.75 14.15 9.32
N ASP A 119 -4.80 13.12 10.16
CA ASP A 119 -3.60 12.52 10.77
C ASP A 119 -2.68 11.85 9.73
N LEU A 120 -3.25 11.38 8.61
CA LEU A 120 -2.52 10.72 7.52
C LEU A 120 -2.34 11.60 6.28
N GLU A 121 -3.14 12.64 6.09
CA GLU A 121 -3.13 13.51 4.90
C GLU A 121 -1.71 13.99 4.54
N PRO A 122 -0.91 14.55 5.47
CA PRO A 122 0.43 15.04 5.11
C PRO A 122 1.36 13.92 4.65
N TYR A 123 1.11 12.69 5.11
CA TYR A 123 1.86 11.50 4.75
C TYR A 123 1.37 10.87 3.45
N TYR A 124 0.07 10.99 3.13
CA TYR A 124 -0.44 10.66 1.79
C TYR A 124 0.21 11.53 0.74
N THR A 125 0.24 12.84 0.94
CA THR A 125 0.91 13.78 0.04
C THR A 125 2.39 13.43 -0.16
N GLN A 126 3.10 13.13 0.92
CA GLN A 126 4.50 12.69 0.83
C GLN A 126 4.67 11.35 0.12
N ALA A 127 3.78 10.39 0.39
CA ALA A 127 3.81 9.07 -0.25
C ALA A 127 3.58 9.19 -1.76
N GLU A 128 2.63 10.02 -2.20
CA GLU A 128 2.37 10.28 -3.61
C GLU A 128 3.60 10.85 -4.33
N HIS A 129 4.28 11.82 -3.70
CA HIS A 129 5.50 12.40 -4.26
C HIS A 129 6.66 11.41 -4.28
N LEU A 130 6.84 10.65 -3.19
CA LEU A 130 7.90 9.65 -3.06
C LEU A 130 7.74 8.50 -4.08
N TYR A 131 6.51 8.05 -4.31
CA TYR A 131 6.18 6.94 -5.20
C TYR A 131 5.84 7.40 -6.63
N LEU A 132 6.08 8.67 -6.95
CA LEU A 132 5.90 9.24 -8.29
C LEU A 132 4.48 9.03 -8.82
N VAL A 133 3.48 9.27 -7.97
CA VAL A 133 2.09 9.08 -8.32
C VAL A 133 1.65 10.16 -9.31
N HIS A 134 1.13 9.71 -10.43
CA HIS A 134 0.50 10.52 -11.46
C HIS A 134 -0.99 10.63 -11.18
N GLY A 135 -1.51 11.85 -11.11
CA GLY A 135 -2.93 12.08 -10.81
C GLY A 135 -3.32 13.55 -10.90
N ARG A 136 -4.55 13.87 -10.50
CA ARG A 136 -5.05 15.24 -10.33
C ARG A 136 -6.07 15.30 -9.20
N HIS A 137 -5.71 15.93 -8.08
CA HIS A 137 -6.68 16.23 -7.02
C HIS A 137 -7.74 17.21 -7.51
N GLY A 138 -8.96 17.03 -7.01
CA GLY A 138 -10.19 17.70 -7.43
C GLY A 138 -10.95 16.97 -8.54
N GLU A 139 -10.49 15.80 -8.98
CA GLU A 139 -11.22 14.97 -9.96
C GLU A 139 -12.03 13.85 -9.31
N ASP A 140 -11.58 13.29 -8.19
CA ASP A 140 -12.30 12.20 -7.55
C ASP A 140 -13.35 12.82 -6.61
N PRO A 141 -14.66 12.62 -6.85
CA PRO A 141 -15.71 13.19 -6.01
C PRO A 141 -15.73 12.63 -4.58
N THR A 142 -14.96 11.57 -4.30
CA THR A 142 -14.84 10.92 -3.00
C THR A 142 -13.53 11.21 -2.28
N GLU A 143 -12.62 11.98 -2.89
CA GLU A 143 -11.31 12.24 -2.26
C GLU A 143 -11.41 13.24 -1.10
N GLY A 144 -10.56 13.03 -0.09
CA GLY A 144 -10.36 13.98 0.99
C GLY A 144 -9.51 15.20 0.57
N PRO A 145 -9.40 16.21 1.44
CA PRO A 145 -8.55 17.37 1.18
C PRO A 145 -7.08 16.97 0.99
N ALA A 146 -6.36 17.66 0.11
CA ALA A 146 -4.94 17.44 -0.10
C ALA A 146 -4.14 18.74 0.15
N SER A 147 -3.04 18.64 0.90
CA SER A 147 -2.16 19.77 1.24
C SER A 147 -1.28 20.20 0.06
N ALA A 148 -1.07 19.33 -0.93
CA ALA A 148 -0.41 19.67 -2.19
C ALA A 148 -0.98 18.87 -3.36
N GLN A 149 -0.78 19.36 -4.59
CA GLN A 149 -1.10 18.62 -5.80
C GLN A 149 -0.13 17.45 -6.02
N TYR A 150 -0.54 16.42 -6.76
CA TYR A 150 0.38 15.40 -7.30
C TYR A 150 1.58 16.07 -8.00
N ALA A 151 2.77 15.49 -7.82
CA ALA A 151 3.99 16.00 -8.45
C ALA A 151 4.01 15.77 -9.98
N TYR A 152 3.22 14.81 -10.47
CA TYR A 152 3.14 14.44 -11.88
C TYR A 152 1.69 14.46 -12.38
N PRO A 153 1.45 14.92 -13.62
CA PRO A 153 0.11 14.95 -14.19
C PRO A 153 -0.43 13.52 -14.41
N SER A 154 -1.75 13.40 -14.49
CA SER A 154 -2.43 12.13 -14.78
C SER A 154 -1.88 11.43 -16.02
N VAL A 155 -1.88 10.09 -15.97
CA VAL A 155 -1.52 9.26 -17.14
C VAL A 155 -2.59 9.43 -18.21
N GLN A 156 -2.17 9.70 -19.44
CA GLN A 156 -3.09 9.86 -20.56
C GLN A 156 -3.84 8.55 -20.85
N HIS A 157 -5.14 8.68 -21.10
CA HIS A 157 -5.93 7.59 -21.63
C HIS A 157 -5.53 7.26 -23.07
N GLU A 158 -5.61 5.98 -23.44
CA GLU A 158 -5.67 5.58 -24.84
C GLU A 158 -6.86 6.26 -25.53
N PRO A 159 -6.79 6.60 -26.82
CA PRO A 159 -7.83 7.41 -27.48
C PRO A 159 -9.27 6.90 -27.33
N HIS A 160 -9.44 5.57 -27.33
CA HIS A 160 -10.76 4.96 -27.13
C HIS A 160 -11.27 5.12 -25.69
N ILE A 161 -10.39 5.02 -24.70
CA ILE A 161 -10.74 5.23 -23.29
C ILE A 161 -11.06 6.70 -23.04
N GLN A 162 -10.32 7.62 -23.68
CA GLN A 162 -10.64 9.05 -23.61
C GLN A 162 -12.04 9.33 -24.17
N GLN A 163 -12.38 8.76 -25.34
CA GLN A 163 -13.72 8.91 -25.91
C GLN A 163 -14.81 8.40 -24.96
N LEU A 164 -14.59 7.24 -24.31
CA LEU A 164 -15.53 6.71 -23.32
C LEU A 164 -15.68 7.64 -22.11
N SER A 165 -14.58 8.19 -21.60
CA SER A 165 -14.58 9.18 -20.51
C SER A 165 -15.43 10.40 -20.89
N ASP A 166 -15.15 11.00 -22.05
CA ASP A 166 -15.87 12.18 -22.54
C ASP A 166 -17.37 11.90 -22.71
N ASP A 167 -17.74 10.72 -23.20
CA ASP A 167 -19.14 10.35 -23.41
C ASP A 167 -19.88 10.07 -22.09
N LEU A 168 -19.18 9.57 -21.05
CA LEU A 168 -19.73 9.44 -19.71
C LEU A 168 -19.89 10.80 -19.02
N GLU A 169 -18.92 11.70 -19.17
CA GLU A 169 -19.01 13.08 -18.66
C GLU A 169 -20.20 13.82 -19.28
N LYS A 170 -20.40 13.72 -20.61
CA LYS A 170 -21.55 14.33 -21.31
C LYS A 170 -22.91 13.84 -20.80
N ARG A 171 -22.98 12.62 -20.23
CA ARG A 171 -24.22 12.09 -19.65
C ARG A 171 -24.55 12.71 -18.29
N GLY A 172 -23.65 13.49 -17.70
CA GLY A 172 -23.92 14.30 -16.51
C GLY A 172 -24.25 13.47 -15.27
N LEU A 173 -23.47 12.42 -14.98
CA LEU A 173 -23.69 11.48 -13.88
C LEU A 173 -23.45 12.04 -12.46
N TYR A 174 -23.56 13.37 -12.27
CA TYR A 174 -23.28 14.07 -11.02
C TYR A 174 -24.00 13.45 -9.80
N PRO A 175 -23.33 13.32 -8.64
CA PRO A 175 -21.97 13.79 -8.36
C PRO A 175 -20.85 12.87 -8.86
N PHE A 176 -21.17 11.72 -9.45
CA PHE A 176 -20.17 10.74 -9.86
C PHE A 176 -19.78 10.94 -11.32
N HIS A 177 -18.50 11.14 -11.60
CA HIS A 177 -17.99 11.25 -12.95
C HIS A 177 -16.70 10.45 -13.10
N PRO A 178 -16.30 10.10 -14.34
CA PRO A 178 -14.99 9.53 -14.59
C PRO A 178 -13.89 10.45 -14.06
N PHE A 179 -12.82 9.85 -13.56
CA PHE A 179 -11.62 10.53 -13.13
C PHE A 179 -10.40 9.67 -13.45
N HIS A 180 -9.21 10.26 -13.49
CA HIS A 180 -8.00 9.51 -13.79
C HIS A 180 -7.57 8.66 -12.60
N LEU A 181 -7.26 7.39 -12.87
CA LEU A 181 -6.68 6.49 -11.89
C LEU A 181 -5.33 7.05 -11.39
N PRO A 182 -5.11 7.24 -10.06
CA PRO A 182 -3.81 7.61 -9.53
C PRO A 182 -2.85 6.43 -9.64
N VAL A 183 -1.75 6.59 -10.40
CA VAL A 183 -0.81 5.50 -10.69
C VAL A 183 0.63 5.90 -10.38
N GLY A 184 1.32 5.11 -9.56
CA GLY A 184 2.76 5.26 -9.28
C GLY A 184 3.63 4.63 -10.36
N VAL A 185 4.02 5.39 -11.38
CA VAL A 185 4.86 4.92 -12.49
C VAL A 185 5.96 5.90 -12.82
N ASN A 186 7.17 5.40 -13.03
CA ASN A 186 8.26 6.20 -13.56
C ASN A 186 8.26 6.16 -15.10
N LEU A 187 7.53 7.09 -15.72
CA LEU A 187 7.40 7.16 -17.19
C LEU A 187 8.71 7.52 -17.92
N VAL A 188 9.74 8.05 -17.24
CA VAL A 188 11.04 8.35 -17.85
C VAL A 188 11.84 7.06 -18.15
N LEU A 189 11.57 5.97 -17.42
CA LEU A 189 12.26 4.68 -17.56
C LEU A 189 11.37 3.59 -18.19
N SER A 190 10.10 3.87 -18.43
CA SER A 190 9.10 2.92 -18.90
C SER A 190 8.79 3.15 -20.39
N ILE A 191 9.56 2.48 -21.27
CA ILE A 191 9.19 2.33 -22.68
C ILE A 191 8.76 0.88 -22.89
N SER A 192 7.51 0.56 -22.56
CA SER A 192 6.89 -0.69 -23.02
C SER A 192 5.42 -0.45 -23.37
N PRO A 193 4.93 -0.93 -24.53
CA PRO A 193 3.53 -0.87 -24.87
C PRO A 193 2.68 -1.69 -23.89
N SER A 194 1.48 -1.19 -23.63
CA SER A 194 0.45 -1.82 -22.80
C SER A 194 0.06 -3.20 -23.37
N THR A 195 0.20 -4.26 -22.56
CA THR A 195 -0.35 -5.59 -22.89
C THR A 195 -1.72 -5.76 -22.23
N ARG A 196 -2.74 -6.15 -23.03
CA ARG A 196 -4.07 -6.50 -22.53
C ARG A 196 -3.99 -7.62 -21.47
N SER A 197 -4.35 -7.29 -20.23
CA SER A 197 -4.61 -8.26 -19.17
C SER A 197 -5.83 -9.11 -19.55
N LYS A 198 -5.68 -10.44 -19.56
CA LYS A 198 -6.82 -11.38 -19.57
C LYS A 198 -7.30 -11.55 -18.12
N GLY A 199 -8.62 -11.49 -17.94
CA GLY A 199 -9.30 -11.31 -16.66
C GLY A 199 -8.78 -12.15 -15.50
N MET A 200 -8.70 -11.49 -14.34
CA MET A 200 -8.40 -12.09 -13.05
C MET A 200 -9.68 -12.77 -12.52
N PRO A 201 -9.66 -14.07 -12.16
CA PRO A 201 -10.82 -14.74 -11.59
C PRO A 201 -11.21 -14.11 -10.23
N ILE A 202 -12.51 -14.15 -9.92
CA ILE A 202 -13.18 -13.53 -8.74
C ILE A 202 -12.61 -13.99 -7.38
N GLY A 203 -11.81 -15.05 -7.34
CA GLY A 203 -11.26 -15.65 -6.11
C GLY A 203 -9.82 -15.28 -5.76
N ALA A 204 -9.32 -14.12 -6.18
CA ALA A 204 -7.96 -13.65 -5.85
C ALA A 204 -7.97 -12.72 -4.61
N THR A 205 -7.28 -13.10 -3.54
CA THR A 205 -7.07 -12.24 -2.35
C THR A 205 -5.81 -11.40 -2.53
N ALA A 206 -5.94 -10.20 -3.11
CA ALA A 206 -4.79 -9.34 -3.44
C ALA A 206 -4.38 -8.34 -2.33
N HIS A 207 -5.15 -8.22 -1.24
CA HIS A 207 -4.95 -7.20 -0.20
C HIS A 207 -5.25 -7.74 1.21
N GLN A 208 -4.33 -8.52 1.77
CA GLN A 208 -4.43 -8.94 3.17
C GLN A 208 -4.25 -7.74 4.10
N ALA A 209 -5.15 -7.57 5.05
CA ALA A 209 -5.11 -6.49 6.02
C ALA A 209 -5.81 -6.89 7.33
N GLY A 210 -5.56 -6.12 8.38
CA GLY A 210 -6.33 -6.15 9.64
C GLY A 210 -6.12 -7.34 10.57
N THR A 211 -4.98 -8.03 10.48
CA THR A 211 -4.66 -9.16 11.37
C THR A 211 -4.06 -8.75 12.72
N VAL A 212 -3.58 -7.51 12.87
CA VAL A 212 -2.91 -7.00 14.08
C VAL A 212 -3.35 -5.55 14.36
N ARG A 213 -4.65 -5.35 14.56
CA ARG A 213 -5.27 -4.01 14.64
C ARG A 213 -4.65 -3.11 15.72
N PHE A 214 -4.53 -1.83 15.39
CA PHE A 214 -4.18 -0.78 16.34
C PHE A 214 -5.39 -0.15 17.05
N GLY A 215 -5.16 0.51 18.18
CA GLY A 215 -6.18 1.16 18.99
C GLY A 215 -5.62 1.79 20.26
N HIS A 216 -6.47 2.47 21.03
CA HIS A 216 -6.08 3.09 22.29
C HIS A 216 -6.06 2.11 23.48
N ASP A 217 -6.84 1.03 23.39
CA ASP A 217 -7.06 0.09 24.50
C ASP A 217 -6.32 -1.23 24.23
N PRO A 218 -5.36 -1.63 25.09
CA PRO A 218 -4.62 -2.88 24.95
C PRO A 218 -5.49 -4.14 25.14
N GLN A 219 -6.69 -4.02 25.73
CA GLN A 219 -7.62 -5.15 25.85
C GLN A 219 -8.35 -5.45 24.53
N SER A 220 -8.42 -4.46 23.63
CA SER A 220 -9.14 -4.59 22.37
C SER A 220 -8.24 -4.41 21.15
N SER A 221 -6.98 -4.00 21.29
CA SER A 221 -6.03 -3.82 20.19
C SER A 221 -4.64 -4.37 20.52
N ALA A 222 -3.90 -4.81 19.51
CA ALA A 222 -2.54 -5.34 19.70
C ALA A 222 -1.48 -4.23 19.67
N LEU A 223 -1.78 -3.13 18.98
CA LEU A 223 -0.88 -2.00 18.79
C LEU A 223 -1.50 -0.69 19.29
N ASP A 224 -0.68 0.25 19.73
CA ASP A 224 -1.08 1.64 19.97
C ASP A 224 -1.24 2.43 18.65
N VAL A 225 -1.67 3.69 18.74
CA VAL A 225 -1.86 4.56 17.56
C VAL A 225 -0.59 4.87 16.78
N ASN A 226 0.60 4.62 17.33
CA ASN A 226 1.89 4.72 16.62
C ASN A 226 2.32 3.36 16.04
N CYS A 227 1.39 2.40 16.01
CA CYS A 227 1.60 1.02 15.60
C CYS A 227 2.71 0.31 16.39
N LYS A 228 2.97 0.74 17.64
CA LYS A 228 3.84 0.03 18.59
C LYS A 228 3.01 -1.04 19.29
N ALA A 229 3.56 -2.23 19.50
CA ALA A 229 2.91 -3.23 20.35
C ALA A 229 2.72 -2.67 21.77
N HIS A 230 1.55 -2.87 22.37
CA HIS A 230 1.27 -2.34 23.72
C HIS A 230 2.23 -2.89 24.77
N ASP A 231 2.55 -4.18 24.68
CA ASP A 231 3.36 -4.89 25.67
C ASP A 231 4.87 -4.76 25.47
N LEU A 232 5.33 -4.11 24.38
CA LEU A 232 6.75 -4.04 24.01
C LEU A 232 7.16 -2.62 23.59
N ASP A 233 8.24 -2.11 24.16
CA ASP A 233 8.70 -0.75 23.89
C ASP A 233 9.41 -0.56 22.53
N ASN A 234 9.82 -1.66 21.92
CA ASN A 234 10.71 -1.71 20.77
C ASN A 234 10.16 -2.55 19.59
N LEU A 235 8.88 -2.92 19.61
CA LEU A 235 8.24 -3.64 18.50
C LEU A 235 7.18 -2.78 17.84
N TYR A 236 7.31 -2.58 16.53
CA TYR A 236 6.40 -1.77 15.71
C TYR A 236 5.99 -2.57 14.48
N LEU A 237 4.79 -2.28 13.97
CA LEU A 237 4.25 -2.93 12.79
C LEU A 237 3.77 -1.86 11.80
N VAL A 238 4.24 -1.93 10.54
CA VAL A 238 4.05 -0.84 9.56
C VAL A 238 3.52 -1.32 8.19
N ASP A 239 3.01 -2.54 8.11
CA ASP A 239 2.34 -3.06 6.90
C ASP A 239 0.81 -2.86 6.98
N THR A 240 0.02 -3.55 6.15
CA THR A 240 -1.45 -3.41 6.15
C THR A 240 -2.16 -4.14 7.29
N SER A 241 -1.44 -4.87 8.15
CA SER A 241 -2.08 -5.64 9.21
C SER A 241 -2.60 -4.80 10.38
N PHE A 242 -2.16 -3.55 10.55
CA PHE A 242 -2.66 -2.67 11.63
C PHE A 242 -4.09 -2.15 11.42
N PHE A 243 -4.66 -2.32 10.24
CA PHE A 243 -5.92 -1.73 9.81
C PHE A 243 -7.10 -2.29 10.67
N PRO A 244 -7.88 -1.46 11.37
CA PRO A 244 -9.11 -1.90 12.05
C PRO A 244 -10.16 -2.42 11.07
N SER A 245 -10.18 -1.85 9.87
CA SER A 245 -11.05 -2.21 8.74
C SER A 245 -10.35 -1.85 7.43
N ILE A 246 -10.70 -2.53 6.34
CA ILE A 246 -10.23 -2.17 5.00
C ILE A 246 -11.11 -1.04 4.44
N GLY A 247 -10.50 -0.07 3.73
CA GLY A 247 -11.24 0.99 3.04
C GLY A 247 -11.83 0.55 1.70
N ALA A 248 -12.49 1.48 1.01
CA ALA A 248 -13.08 1.26 -0.31
C ALA A 248 -12.05 1.03 -1.44
N VAL A 249 -10.77 1.35 -1.20
CA VAL A 249 -9.68 1.34 -2.18
C VAL A 249 -8.49 0.50 -1.72
N ASN A 250 -7.51 0.29 -2.62
CA ASN A 250 -6.30 -0.47 -2.33
C ASN A 250 -5.51 0.14 -1.15
N PRO A 251 -5.08 -0.66 -0.16
CA PRO A 251 -4.45 -0.15 1.07
C PRO A 251 -2.98 0.26 0.90
N SER A 252 -2.42 0.16 -0.31
CA SER A 252 -0.97 0.29 -0.55
C SER A 252 -0.44 1.68 -0.22
N LEU A 253 -1.11 2.74 -0.70
CA LEU A 253 -0.68 4.11 -0.41
C LEU A 253 -0.82 4.42 1.08
N THR A 254 -1.89 3.94 1.72
CA THR A 254 -2.11 4.07 3.17
C THR A 254 -1.03 3.38 4.00
N ALA A 255 -0.58 2.19 3.59
CA ALA A 255 0.53 1.50 4.24
C ALA A 255 1.85 2.29 4.12
N ILE A 256 2.12 2.86 2.94
CA ILE A 256 3.28 3.73 2.70
C ILE A 256 3.20 5.00 3.56
N ALA A 257 2.06 5.70 3.54
CA ALA A 257 1.82 6.89 4.34
C ALA A 257 1.99 6.62 5.84
N ASN A 258 1.42 5.52 6.33
CA ASN A 258 1.58 5.13 7.73
C ASN A 258 3.04 4.78 8.07
N ALA A 259 3.78 4.13 7.18
CA ALA A 259 5.21 3.86 7.40
C ALA A 259 6.04 5.15 7.49
N LEU A 260 5.70 6.20 6.74
CA LEU A 260 6.31 7.53 6.90
C LEU A 260 5.98 8.14 8.27
N ARG A 261 4.70 8.09 8.69
CA ARG A 261 4.24 8.59 10.00
C ARG A 261 4.92 7.90 11.18
N VAL A 262 4.92 6.56 11.18
CA VAL A 262 5.61 5.77 12.21
C VAL A 262 7.12 6.00 12.14
N GLY A 263 7.67 6.19 10.94
CA GLY A 263 9.08 6.55 10.75
C GLY A 263 9.46 7.86 11.42
N ASP A 264 8.61 8.89 11.37
CA ASP A 264 8.87 10.16 12.06
C ASP A 264 8.83 9.99 13.59
N HIS A 265 7.85 9.24 14.11
CA HIS A 265 7.78 8.88 15.53
C HIS A 265 9.03 8.12 16.00
N LEU A 266 9.50 7.15 15.21
CA LEU A 266 10.71 6.38 15.50
C LEU A 266 11.96 7.25 15.41
N ALA A 267 12.07 8.12 14.40
CA ALA A 267 13.20 9.03 14.25
C ALA A 267 13.34 9.95 15.47
N GLU A 268 12.25 10.42 16.05
CA GLU A 268 12.26 11.20 17.29
C GLU A 268 12.71 10.38 18.50
N ARG A 269 12.21 9.15 18.65
CA ARG A 269 12.60 8.24 19.74
C ARG A 269 14.07 7.81 19.68
N LEU A 270 14.64 7.78 18.49
CA LEU A 270 16.02 7.38 18.24
C LEU A 270 17.01 8.54 18.39
N ARG A 271 16.57 9.78 18.65
CA ARG A 271 17.47 10.92 18.86
C ARG A 271 18.34 10.75 20.10
#